data_AF-A0A4S8R2Q1-F1
#
_entry.id   AF-A0A4S8R2Q1-F1
#
_cell.length_a   1.000
_cell.length_b   1.000
_cell.length_c   1.000
_cell.angle_alpha   90.00
_cell.angle_beta   90.00
_cell.angle_gamma   90.00
#
_symmetry.space_group_name_H-M   'P 1'
#
loop_
_entity.id
_entity.type
_entity.pdbx_description
1 polymer ?
#
loop_
_entity_poly.entity_id
_entity_poly.type
_entity_poly.pdbx_seq_one_letter_code
_entity_poly.pdbx_strand_id
1 'polypeptide(L)'
;MASAIYRPLNSPSQEIRVIKILPAKSGRFDEALACIFEYVSLVDDLETGFTALSYTWGDVVPDENHPNGELVVRGLYDSSRVFSSEPNTVDGVPVNIGKNLLDALKYFRYEAAVKTTQRTSSQKPRFTQETCLWADALCINQEDMTERNQQVSMMHQIYKHASRILVWPSIPHYEGQKELAAIIDSFGNDHWNTTQSLLRSHNTKLITILQNTQLDKCWEALGEIHKSPYWNRLWIVQEVLSNSETWVYVGEELIPLLPLLALSLALQYVDNSEIETLPPYTTYVIESVRIPANLPLLDGKLHFSDPKAKPMELLDILQTFRKFECRDPRDKVYGLAGLSNSYRQKLIIDYSKSVSEIYKDVARLIIETTDRLEIICADEKTKCHCASGSHQDLSSYQHGYRTGLVFGRVLVFVLDS
;
A
#
# COMPACT_ATOMS: atom_id res chain seq x y z
N MET A 1 -28.86 2.80 12.17
CA MET A 1 -28.45 1.83 13.21
C MET A 1 -26.93 1.62 13.29
N ALA A 2 -26.11 2.26 12.44
CA ALA A 2 -24.65 2.16 12.48
C ALA A 2 -23.99 2.88 13.68
N SER A 3 -24.66 3.83 14.34
CA SER A 3 -24.05 4.56 15.48
C SER A 3 -23.94 3.75 16.77
N ALA A 4 -24.42 2.50 16.80
CA ALA A 4 -24.43 1.68 18.03
C ALA A 4 -23.09 0.95 18.27
N ILE A 5 -22.28 0.72 17.23
CA ILE A 5 -21.05 -0.09 17.35
C ILE A 5 -19.83 0.74 17.73
N TYR A 6 -19.83 2.03 17.41
CA TYR A 6 -18.69 2.91 17.61
C TYR A 6 -18.92 3.79 18.82
N ARG A 7 -18.10 3.61 19.87
CA ARG A 7 -17.98 4.63 20.92
C ARG A 7 -17.17 5.81 20.40
N PRO A 8 -17.46 7.05 20.84
CA PRO A 8 -16.61 8.20 20.55
C PRO A 8 -15.16 7.97 20.99
N LEU A 9 -14.22 8.40 20.15
CA LEU A 9 -12.79 8.34 20.42
C LEU A 9 -12.34 9.55 21.24
N ASN A 10 -11.37 9.33 22.13
CA ASN A 10 -10.75 10.42 22.89
C ASN A 10 -9.72 11.19 22.02
N SER A 11 -10.09 12.39 21.56
CA SER A 11 -9.24 13.22 20.71
C SER A 11 -7.94 13.69 21.38
N PRO A 12 -7.93 14.17 22.64
CA PRO A 12 -6.69 14.51 23.35
C PRO A 12 -5.62 13.41 23.38
N SER A 13 -6.01 12.15 23.59
CA SER A 13 -5.09 11.02 23.63
C SER A 13 -4.81 10.43 22.24
N GLN A 14 -5.34 11.04 21.18
CA GLN A 14 -5.26 10.50 19.82
C GLN A 14 -5.68 9.03 19.76
N GLU A 15 -6.78 8.70 20.45
CA GLU A 15 -7.24 7.32 20.58
C GLU A 15 -7.64 6.73 19.22
N ILE A 16 -7.26 5.47 19.02
CA ILE A 16 -7.65 4.66 17.86
C ILE A 16 -8.33 3.39 18.31
N ARG A 17 -9.19 2.84 17.43
CA ARG A 17 -9.75 1.50 17.59
C ARG A 17 -8.86 0.47 16.95
N VAL A 18 -8.64 -0.65 17.62
CA VAL A 18 -8.03 -1.86 17.07
C VAL A 18 -8.98 -3.03 17.30
N ILE A 19 -8.88 -4.07 16.49
CA ILE A 19 -9.70 -5.27 16.62
C ILE A 19 -8.86 -6.45 17.12
N LYS A 20 -9.43 -7.23 18.03
CA LYS A 20 -8.92 -8.56 18.36
C LYS A 20 -9.81 -9.60 17.70
N ILE A 21 -9.21 -10.49 16.90
CA ILE A 21 -9.95 -11.52 16.16
C ILE A 21 -10.19 -12.71 17.10
N LEU A 22 -11.46 -13.09 17.31
CA LEU A 22 -11.81 -14.20 18.17
C LEU A 22 -11.58 -15.55 17.48
N PRO A 23 -11.22 -16.61 18.24
CA PRO A 23 -11.11 -17.96 17.71
C PRO A 23 -12.43 -18.45 17.11
N ALA A 24 -12.34 -19.30 16.08
CA ALA A 24 -13.51 -19.99 15.55
C ALA A 24 -14.05 -20.98 16.59
N LYS A 25 -15.37 -20.96 16.86
CA LYS A 25 -16.03 -21.86 17.82
C LYS A 25 -15.99 -23.31 17.37
N SER A 26 -16.19 -23.53 16.07
CA SER A 26 -16.19 -24.86 15.44
C SER A 26 -14.84 -25.28 14.86
N GLY A 27 -13.85 -24.38 14.89
CA GLY A 27 -12.52 -24.60 14.29
C GLY A 27 -12.50 -24.58 12.76
N ARG A 28 -13.64 -24.37 12.09
CA ARG A 28 -13.72 -24.33 10.63
C ARG A 28 -13.28 -22.97 10.07
N PHE A 29 -12.58 -22.99 8.93
CA PHE A 29 -12.10 -21.78 8.26
C PHE A 29 -13.24 -20.88 7.77
N ASP A 30 -14.32 -21.50 7.29
CA ASP A 30 -15.48 -20.83 6.68
C ASP A 30 -16.40 -20.14 7.70
N GLU A 31 -16.28 -20.46 8.99
CA GLU A 31 -17.06 -19.86 10.08
C GLU A 31 -17.08 -18.32 10.01
N ALA A 32 -18.20 -17.70 10.38
CA ALA A 32 -18.30 -16.25 10.44
C ALA A 32 -17.22 -15.65 11.35
N LEU A 33 -16.69 -14.48 10.98
CA LEU A 33 -15.71 -13.75 11.78
C LEU A 33 -16.40 -13.08 12.97
N ALA A 34 -15.79 -13.19 14.13
CA ALA A 34 -16.14 -12.42 15.31
C ALA A 34 -14.90 -11.68 15.80
N CYS A 35 -15.02 -10.38 16.00
CA CYS A 35 -13.97 -9.54 16.56
C CYS A 35 -14.50 -8.75 17.75
N ILE A 36 -13.59 -8.22 18.57
CA ILE A 36 -13.92 -7.24 19.60
C ILE A 36 -13.09 -5.97 19.40
N PHE A 37 -13.65 -4.81 19.75
CA PHE A 37 -12.87 -3.58 19.77
C PHE A 37 -12.03 -3.46 21.04
N GLU A 38 -10.78 -3.08 20.84
CA GLU A 38 -9.91 -2.51 21.87
C GLU A 38 -9.49 -1.10 21.43
N TYR A 39 -8.93 -0.34 22.36
CA TYR A 39 -8.64 1.07 22.17
C TYR A 39 -7.22 1.36 22.62
N VAL A 40 -6.48 2.11 21.80
CA VAL A 40 -5.06 2.41 22.02
C VAL A 40 -4.87 3.93 21.94
N SER A 41 -4.15 4.49 22.91
CA SER A 41 -3.69 5.89 22.87
C SER A 41 -2.39 5.97 22.06
N LEU A 42 -2.35 6.79 21.01
CA LEU A 42 -1.10 7.03 20.28
C LEU A 42 -0.12 7.96 21.04
N VAL A 43 -0.57 8.54 22.14
CA VAL A 43 0.23 9.47 22.97
C VAL A 43 0.74 8.79 24.24
N ASP A 44 -0.11 8.03 24.92
CA ASP A 44 0.16 7.51 26.27
C ASP A 44 0.63 6.05 26.27
N ASP A 45 0.21 5.27 25.25
CA ASP A 45 0.30 3.81 25.23
C ASP A 45 1.26 3.30 24.14
N LEU A 46 2.41 3.97 23.96
CA LEU A 46 3.42 3.56 22.97
C LEU A 46 4.05 2.18 23.29
N GLU A 47 3.87 1.65 24.51
CA GLU A 47 4.36 0.33 24.92
C GLU A 47 3.39 -0.82 24.58
N THR A 48 2.07 -0.57 24.50
CA THR A 48 1.08 -1.59 24.08
C THR A 48 0.99 -1.60 22.56
N GLY A 49 1.89 -2.39 21.98
CA GLY A 49 2.01 -2.53 20.54
C GLY A 49 0.75 -3.06 19.84
N PHE A 50 0.33 -2.39 18.77
CA PHE A 50 -0.67 -2.91 17.83
C PHE A 50 -0.06 -3.20 16.46
N THR A 51 -0.67 -4.10 15.71
CA THR A 51 -0.31 -4.37 14.31
C THR A 51 -1.23 -3.59 13.39
N ALA A 52 -0.72 -2.98 12.32
CA ALA A 52 -1.57 -2.34 11.31
C ALA A 52 -1.57 -3.15 10.01
N LEU A 53 -2.75 -3.23 9.37
CA LEU A 53 -2.96 -3.90 8.09
C LEU A 53 -2.88 -2.88 6.95
N SER A 54 -2.14 -3.22 5.91
CA SER A 54 -2.09 -2.50 4.64
C SER A 54 -2.63 -3.40 3.55
N TYR A 55 -3.76 -3.04 2.94
CA TYR A 55 -4.50 -3.91 2.02
C TYR A 55 -5.35 -3.10 1.04
N THR A 56 -5.70 -3.70 -0.10
CA THR A 56 -6.56 -3.06 -1.10
C THR A 56 -8.04 -3.07 -0.69
N TRP A 57 -8.67 -1.90 -0.69
CA TRP A 57 -10.11 -1.77 -0.49
C TRP A 57 -10.90 -2.29 -1.68
N GLY A 58 -11.98 -3.02 -1.42
CA GLY A 58 -12.83 -3.63 -2.45
C GLY A 58 -12.45 -5.08 -2.77
N ASP A 59 -13.13 -5.64 -3.76
CA ASP A 59 -12.94 -7.01 -4.18
C ASP A 59 -11.90 -7.05 -5.29
N VAL A 60 -10.76 -7.66 -5.03
CA VAL A 60 -9.75 -7.91 -6.06
C VAL A 60 -10.19 -9.15 -6.83
N VAL A 61 -10.58 -8.97 -8.09
CA VAL A 61 -11.08 -10.04 -8.96
C VAL A 61 -10.32 -10.06 -10.29
N PRO A 62 -10.21 -11.22 -10.96
CA PRO A 62 -9.70 -11.28 -12.32
C PRO A 62 -10.52 -10.36 -13.25
N ASP A 63 -9.86 -9.64 -14.14
CA ASP A 63 -10.51 -8.84 -15.16
C ASP A 63 -11.13 -9.77 -16.23
N GLU A 64 -12.46 -9.86 -16.20
CA GLU A 64 -13.24 -10.63 -17.19
C GLU A 64 -13.07 -10.09 -18.62
N ASN A 65 -12.62 -8.84 -18.80
CA ASN A 65 -12.40 -8.22 -20.11
C ASN A 65 -10.97 -8.40 -20.63
N HIS A 66 -10.02 -8.81 -19.79
CA HIS A 66 -8.61 -9.00 -20.15
C HIS A 66 -8.15 -10.43 -19.75
N PRO A 67 -8.18 -11.39 -20.68
CA PRO A 67 -7.90 -12.81 -20.40
C PRO A 67 -6.43 -13.11 -19.99
N ASN A 68 -5.58 -12.08 -19.89
CA ASN A 68 -4.18 -12.20 -19.48
C ASN A 68 -3.97 -12.27 -17.95
N GLY A 69 -5.05 -12.36 -17.16
CA GLY A 69 -4.97 -12.53 -15.72
C GLY A 69 -4.69 -11.23 -14.95
N GLU A 70 -4.98 -10.07 -15.52
CA GLU A 70 -4.92 -8.80 -14.77
C GLU A 70 -5.97 -8.78 -13.65
N LEU A 71 -5.59 -8.30 -12.46
CA LEU A 71 -6.48 -8.19 -11.31
C LEU A 71 -7.03 -6.76 -11.21
N VAL A 72 -8.35 -6.63 -11.13
CA VAL A 72 -9.04 -5.35 -10.98
C VAL A 72 -9.81 -5.27 -9.66
N VAL A 73 -9.96 -4.04 -9.15
CA VAL A 73 -10.71 -3.77 -7.92
C VAL A 73 -12.17 -3.46 -8.26
N ARG A 74 -13.10 -4.32 -7.85
CA ARG A 74 -14.55 -4.04 -7.88
C ARG A 74 -15.00 -3.43 -6.55
N GLY A 75 -15.89 -2.44 -6.61
CA GLY A 75 -16.39 -1.75 -5.43
C GLY A 75 -17.29 -2.65 -4.57
N LEU A 76 -17.39 -2.30 -3.28
CA LEU A 76 -18.23 -2.96 -2.24
C LEU A 76 -19.75 -3.01 -2.54
N TYR A 77 -20.19 -2.46 -3.67
CA TYR A 77 -21.60 -2.26 -4.00
C TYR A 77 -22.19 -3.34 -4.92
N ASP A 78 -21.42 -4.36 -5.32
CA ASP A 78 -22.00 -5.50 -6.04
C ASP A 78 -22.65 -6.48 -5.06
N SER A 79 -23.87 -6.13 -4.68
CA SER A 79 -24.75 -6.85 -3.78
C SER A 79 -25.25 -8.16 -4.40
N SER A 80 -24.37 -9.15 -4.55
CA SER A 80 -24.81 -10.46 -5.04
C SER A 80 -23.88 -11.63 -4.69
N ARG A 81 -23.35 -11.75 -3.45
CA ARG A 81 -22.62 -12.98 -3.06
C ARG A 81 -23.02 -13.55 -1.69
N VAL A 82 -23.59 -14.75 -1.79
CA VAL A 82 -24.04 -15.74 -0.82
C VAL A 82 -23.40 -15.63 0.57
N PHE A 83 -24.25 -15.35 1.56
CA PHE A 83 -23.93 -15.29 2.98
C PHE A 83 -23.49 -16.66 3.52
N SER A 84 -22.45 -16.68 4.35
CA SER A 84 -22.41 -17.64 5.46
C SER A 84 -23.72 -17.49 6.25
N SER A 85 -24.31 -18.58 6.73
CA SER A 85 -25.60 -18.53 7.44
C SER A 85 -25.61 -17.58 8.64
N GLU A 86 -24.43 -17.23 9.16
CA GLU A 86 -24.23 -16.26 10.24
C GLU A 86 -23.46 -15.02 9.74
N PRO A 87 -23.82 -13.80 10.20
CA PRO A 87 -23.12 -12.58 9.84
C PRO A 87 -21.77 -12.46 10.56
N ASN A 88 -20.81 -11.75 9.95
CA ASN A 88 -19.60 -11.33 10.66
C ASN A 88 -19.94 -10.25 11.67
N THR A 89 -19.29 -10.25 12.84
CA THR A 89 -19.63 -9.32 13.94
C THR A 89 -18.41 -8.65 14.55
N VAL A 90 -18.57 -7.42 15.02
CA VAL A 90 -17.65 -6.76 15.96
C VAL A 90 -18.44 -6.39 17.21
N ASP A 91 -17.94 -6.76 18.39
CA ASP A 91 -18.64 -6.61 19.68
C ASP A 91 -20.07 -7.20 19.65
N GLY A 92 -20.24 -8.30 18.90
CA GLY A 92 -21.53 -8.97 18.72
C GLY A 92 -22.50 -8.28 17.76
N VAL A 93 -22.15 -7.11 17.21
CA VAL A 93 -22.98 -6.40 16.24
C VAL A 93 -22.57 -6.76 14.81
N PRO A 94 -23.52 -7.08 13.91
CA PRO A 94 -23.22 -7.39 12.51
C PRO A 94 -22.50 -6.24 11.79
N VAL A 95 -21.46 -6.58 11.03
CA VAL A 95 -20.70 -5.63 10.20
C VAL A 95 -20.59 -6.12 8.76
N ASN A 96 -20.51 -5.18 7.81
CA ASN A 96 -20.21 -5.49 6.42
C ASN A 96 -18.72 -5.22 6.14
N ILE A 97 -18.04 -6.18 5.53
CA ILE A 97 -16.60 -6.16 5.29
C ILE A 97 -16.37 -6.56 3.83
N GLY A 98 -15.52 -5.82 3.11
CA GLY A 98 -15.11 -6.19 1.76
C GLY A 98 -14.41 -7.54 1.70
N LYS A 99 -14.52 -8.26 0.57
CA LYS A 99 -14.00 -9.63 0.46
C LYS A 99 -12.51 -9.71 0.76
N ASN A 100 -11.71 -8.77 0.25
CA ASN A 100 -10.26 -8.80 0.46
C ASN A 100 -9.88 -8.69 1.95
N LEU A 101 -10.52 -7.77 2.69
CA LEU A 101 -10.32 -7.65 4.13
C LEU A 101 -10.84 -8.88 4.87
N LEU A 102 -12.00 -9.41 4.47
CA LEU A 102 -12.57 -10.62 5.07
C LEU A 102 -11.63 -11.82 4.91
N ASP A 103 -11.06 -12.02 3.72
CA ASP A 103 -10.13 -13.09 3.42
C ASP A 103 -8.84 -12.95 4.27
N ALA A 104 -8.32 -11.73 4.41
CA ALA A 104 -7.18 -11.44 5.30
C ALA A 104 -7.47 -11.80 6.76
N LEU A 105 -8.60 -11.33 7.31
CA LEU A 105 -8.96 -11.59 8.69
C LEU A 105 -9.22 -13.07 8.97
N LYS A 106 -9.84 -13.81 8.03
CA LYS A 106 -10.01 -15.27 8.15
C LYS A 106 -8.67 -15.99 8.13
N TYR A 107 -7.76 -15.57 7.27
CA TYR A 107 -6.41 -16.13 7.21
C TYR A 107 -5.65 -15.88 8.53
N PHE A 108 -5.68 -14.67 9.08
CA PHE A 108 -5.04 -14.37 10.36
C PHE A 108 -5.64 -15.17 11.52
N ARG A 109 -6.96 -15.38 11.54
CA ARG A 109 -7.62 -16.26 12.52
C ARG A 109 -7.11 -17.70 12.42
N TYR A 110 -6.97 -18.21 11.20
CA TYR A 110 -6.42 -19.53 10.94
C TYR A 110 -4.96 -19.64 11.37
N GLU A 111 -4.14 -18.64 11.01
CA GLU A 111 -2.73 -18.57 11.39
C GLU A 111 -2.55 -18.57 12.92
N ALA A 112 -3.38 -17.78 13.63
CA ALA A 112 -3.39 -17.75 15.09
C ALA A 112 -3.76 -19.11 15.71
N ALA A 113 -4.64 -19.89 15.07
CA ALA A 113 -5.04 -21.20 15.55
C ALA A 113 -3.97 -22.28 15.26
N VAL A 114 -3.44 -22.33 14.04
CA VAL A 114 -2.59 -23.44 13.56
C VAL A 114 -1.11 -23.24 13.87
N LYS A 115 -0.58 -22.03 13.71
CA LYS A 115 0.86 -21.80 13.92
C LYS A 115 1.24 -21.73 15.41
N THR A 116 0.28 -21.82 16.34
CA THR A 116 0.54 -21.86 17.81
C THR A 116 1.34 -23.06 18.26
N THR A 117 1.30 -24.13 17.48
CA THR A 117 1.90 -25.42 17.82
C THR A 117 3.24 -25.67 17.13
N GLN A 118 3.66 -24.82 16.18
CA GLN A 118 4.91 -24.99 15.44
C GLN A 118 5.98 -23.99 15.91
N ARG A 119 7.14 -24.49 16.32
CA ARG A 119 8.36 -23.69 16.51
C ARG A 119 8.84 -23.20 15.14
N THR A 120 8.32 -22.07 14.68
CA THR A 120 8.86 -21.38 13.50
C THR A 120 10.21 -20.74 13.82
N SER A 121 11.01 -20.44 12.80
CA SER A 121 12.28 -19.72 12.97
C SER A 121 12.06 -18.42 13.75
N SER A 122 13.01 -18.08 14.62
CA SER A 122 12.90 -17.01 15.62
C SER A 122 12.80 -15.57 15.07
N GLN A 123 12.64 -15.39 13.76
CA GLN A 123 12.79 -14.09 13.10
C GLN A 123 11.52 -13.53 12.44
N LYS A 124 10.58 -14.38 12.00
CA LYS A 124 9.37 -13.88 11.32
C LYS A 124 8.28 -13.52 12.33
N PRO A 125 7.64 -12.34 12.23
CA PRO A 125 6.57 -11.97 13.12
C PRO A 125 5.39 -12.91 12.95
N ARG A 126 4.79 -13.25 14.09
CA ARG A 126 3.70 -14.20 14.15
C ARG A 126 2.40 -13.50 14.51
N PHE A 127 1.34 -13.80 13.77
CA PHE A 127 -0.02 -13.44 14.15
C PHE A 127 -0.51 -14.41 15.23
N THR A 128 -1.00 -13.89 16.34
CA THR A 128 -1.46 -14.67 17.50
C THR A 128 -2.86 -14.23 17.91
N GLN A 129 -3.50 -15.00 18.79
CA GLN A 129 -4.81 -14.62 19.35
C GLN A 129 -4.75 -13.32 20.16
N GLU A 130 -3.57 -12.93 20.65
CA GLU A 130 -3.35 -11.68 21.39
C GLU A 130 -2.99 -10.50 20.47
N THR A 131 -2.93 -10.70 19.14
CA THR A 131 -2.59 -9.62 18.22
C THR A 131 -3.78 -8.67 18.04
N CYS A 132 -3.62 -7.43 18.49
CA CYS A 132 -4.54 -6.34 18.20
C CYS A 132 -4.20 -5.74 16.84
N LEU A 133 -5.19 -5.72 15.94
CA LEU A 133 -5.02 -5.34 14.54
C LEU A 133 -5.78 -4.05 14.23
N TRP A 134 -5.12 -3.10 13.58
CA TRP A 134 -5.76 -1.92 13.01
C TRP A 134 -6.03 -2.14 11.52
N ALA A 135 -7.30 -2.01 11.12
CA ALA A 135 -7.72 -2.02 9.72
C ALA A 135 -8.77 -0.91 9.51
N ASP A 136 -8.40 0.12 8.76
CA ASP A 136 -9.17 1.35 8.53
C ASP A 136 -10.68 1.16 8.27
N ALA A 137 -11.09 0.20 7.45
CA ALA A 137 -12.49 -0.03 7.11
C ALA A 137 -13.36 -0.44 8.31
N LEU A 138 -12.76 -1.04 9.36
CA LEU A 138 -13.44 -1.40 10.60
C LEU A 138 -13.13 -0.41 11.74
N CYS A 139 -11.86 -0.01 11.84
CA CYS A 139 -11.31 0.80 12.91
C CYS A 139 -11.65 2.30 12.82
N ILE A 140 -12.16 2.77 11.69
CA ILE A 140 -12.65 4.14 11.50
C ILE A 140 -14.16 4.08 11.23
N ASN A 141 -14.92 4.97 11.85
CA ASN A 141 -16.34 5.11 11.58
C ASN A 141 -16.49 5.84 10.24
N GLN A 142 -16.65 5.07 9.16
CA GLN A 142 -16.69 5.60 7.80
C GLN A 142 -17.92 6.49 7.53
N GLU A 143 -18.95 6.38 8.37
CA GLU A 143 -20.18 7.17 8.27
C GLU A 143 -20.11 8.51 9.04
N ASP A 144 -19.18 8.65 9.98
CA ASP A 144 -18.94 9.91 10.69
C ASP A 144 -17.79 10.67 10.03
N MET A 145 -18.12 11.72 9.28
CA MET A 145 -17.11 12.55 8.61
C MET A 145 -16.14 13.24 9.57
N THR A 146 -16.60 13.58 10.79
CA THR A 146 -15.74 14.24 11.78
C THR A 146 -14.66 13.28 12.26
N GLU A 147 -15.08 12.08 12.67
CA GLU A 147 -14.15 11.02 13.07
C GLU A 147 -13.25 10.63 11.90
N ARG A 148 -13.81 10.43 10.70
CA ARG A 148 -13.04 10.05 9.51
C ARG A 148 -11.97 11.08 9.16
N ASN A 149 -12.31 12.37 9.12
CA ASN A 149 -11.34 13.43 8.84
C ASN A 149 -10.22 13.45 9.90
N GLN A 150 -10.58 13.30 11.18
CA GLN A 150 -9.61 13.24 12.27
C GLN A 150 -8.67 12.02 12.12
N GLN A 151 -9.21 10.82 11.90
CA GLN A 151 -8.40 9.60 11.75
C GLN A 151 -7.54 9.63 10.49
N VAL A 152 -8.03 10.17 9.37
CA VAL A 152 -7.22 10.35 8.14
C VAL A 152 -6.05 11.30 8.39
N SER A 153 -6.25 12.40 9.13
CA SER A 153 -5.15 13.30 9.50
C SER A 153 -4.06 12.63 10.35
N MET A 154 -4.42 11.52 11.01
CA MET A 154 -3.56 10.73 11.87
C MET A 154 -2.99 9.48 11.20
N MET A 155 -3.42 9.11 9.97
CA MET A 155 -3.03 7.84 9.32
C MET A 155 -1.52 7.61 9.32
N HIS A 156 -0.73 8.59 8.93
CA HIS A 156 0.72 8.44 8.98
C HIS A 156 1.26 8.14 10.39
N GLN A 157 0.68 8.71 11.47
CA GLN A 157 1.10 8.36 12.84
C GLN A 157 0.68 6.94 13.19
N ILE A 158 -0.51 6.51 12.79
CA ILE A 158 -1.02 5.16 13.09
C ILE A 158 -0.06 4.11 12.53
N TYR A 159 0.28 4.21 11.24
CA TYR A 159 1.21 3.28 10.60
C TYR A 159 2.64 3.40 11.13
N LYS A 160 3.11 4.63 11.41
CA LYS A 160 4.44 4.84 11.97
C LYS A 160 4.62 4.20 13.35
N HIS A 161 3.62 4.26 14.22
CA HIS A 161 3.70 3.76 15.60
C HIS A 161 3.20 2.32 15.78
N ALA A 162 2.60 1.70 14.76
CA ALA A 162 2.31 0.29 14.78
C ALA A 162 3.59 -0.53 15.05
N SER A 163 3.52 -1.60 15.84
CA SER A 163 4.67 -2.47 16.11
C SER A 163 5.16 -3.20 14.87
N ARG A 164 4.27 -3.43 13.91
CA ARG A 164 4.56 -3.95 12.58
C ARG A 164 3.43 -3.63 11.63
N ILE A 165 3.75 -3.58 10.35
CA ILE A 165 2.79 -3.49 9.25
C ILE A 165 2.72 -4.85 8.55
N LEU A 166 1.51 -5.38 8.44
CA LEU A 166 1.22 -6.54 7.63
C LEU A 166 0.63 -6.06 6.30
N VAL A 167 1.35 -6.31 5.22
CA VAL A 167 0.94 -5.99 3.85
C VAL A 167 0.24 -7.21 3.28
N TRP A 168 -0.98 -6.99 2.82
CA TRP A 168 -1.85 -7.98 2.22
C TRP A 168 -2.18 -7.57 0.77
N PRO A 169 -1.33 -7.95 -0.19
CA PRO A 169 -1.51 -7.53 -1.58
C PRO A 169 -2.70 -8.22 -2.26
N SER A 170 -3.06 -9.44 -1.84
CA SER A 170 -4.27 -10.24 -2.14
C SER A 170 -3.95 -11.72 -1.84
N ILE A 171 -4.92 -12.64 -1.96
CA ILE A 171 -4.63 -14.09 -2.02
C ILE A 171 -4.91 -14.65 -3.41
N PRO A 172 -3.83 -14.89 -4.15
CA PRO A 172 -3.61 -16.12 -4.87
C PRO A 172 -2.41 -16.83 -4.24
N HIS A 173 -2.58 -18.08 -3.84
CA HIS A 173 -1.43 -18.92 -3.47
C HIS A 173 -0.40 -18.90 -4.60
N TYR A 174 0.89 -18.68 -4.28
CA TYR A 174 1.93 -18.65 -5.29
C TYR A 174 2.78 -19.92 -5.22
N GLU A 175 2.81 -20.66 -6.32
CA GLU A 175 3.82 -21.71 -6.51
C GLU A 175 5.20 -21.04 -6.50
N GLY A 176 6.16 -21.53 -5.70
CA GLY A 176 7.48 -20.88 -5.55
C GLY A 176 7.62 -19.88 -4.41
N GLN A 177 6.57 -19.64 -3.60
CA GLN A 177 6.62 -18.68 -2.48
C GLN A 177 7.69 -19.03 -1.42
N LYS A 178 7.91 -20.33 -1.15
CA LYS A 178 8.86 -20.82 -0.14
C LYS A 178 10.29 -20.57 -0.59
N GLU A 179 10.55 -20.83 -1.86
CA GLU A 179 11.82 -20.60 -2.54
C GLU A 179 12.13 -19.10 -2.58
N LEU A 180 11.13 -18.25 -2.89
CA LEU A 180 11.29 -16.79 -2.86
C LEU A 180 11.66 -16.29 -1.46
N ALA A 181 10.95 -16.75 -0.44
CA ALA A 181 11.27 -16.43 0.95
C ALA A 181 12.68 -16.91 1.33
N ALA A 182 13.04 -18.14 0.98
CA ALA A 182 14.36 -18.71 1.26
C ALA A 182 15.49 -17.97 0.54
N ILE A 183 15.27 -17.48 -0.69
CA ILE A 183 16.24 -16.64 -1.42
C ILE A 183 16.52 -15.38 -0.62
N ILE A 184 15.49 -14.64 -0.22
CA ILE A 184 15.63 -13.40 0.55
C ILE A 184 16.30 -13.68 1.91
N ASP A 185 15.83 -14.68 2.64
CA ASP A 185 16.39 -15.10 3.94
C ASP A 185 17.88 -15.51 3.81
N SER A 186 18.30 -15.98 2.63
CA SER A 186 19.71 -16.33 2.40
C SER A 186 20.64 -15.10 2.38
N PHE A 187 20.16 -13.89 2.06
CA PHE A 187 20.99 -12.69 1.95
C PHE A 187 21.30 -12.04 3.30
N GLY A 188 20.54 -12.35 4.35
CA GLY A 188 20.77 -11.80 5.68
C GLY A 188 19.62 -12.06 6.62
N ASN A 189 19.84 -11.69 7.89
CA ASN A 189 18.88 -11.91 8.98
C ASN A 189 18.13 -10.63 9.40
N ASP A 190 18.50 -9.48 8.82
CA ASP A 190 17.86 -8.19 9.09
C ASP A 190 17.54 -7.46 7.79
N HIS A 191 16.50 -6.63 7.81
CA HIS A 191 15.96 -6.00 6.59
C HIS A 191 17.00 -5.14 5.87
N TRP A 192 17.86 -4.45 6.61
CA TRP A 192 18.78 -3.45 6.08
C TRP A 192 20.01 -4.10 5.42
N ASN A 193 20.70 -5.00 6.11
CA ASN A 193 21.88 -5.68 5.57
C ASN A 193 21.51 -6.60 4.40
N THR A 194 20.33 -7.22 4.45
CA THR A 194 19.79 -8.01 3.33
C THR A 194 19.62 -7.12 2.09
N THR A 195 19.04 -5.93 2.27
CA THR A 195 18.86 -4.94 1.20
C THR A 195 20.18 -4.45 0.63
N GLN A 196 21.14 -4.07 1.49
CA GLN A 196 22.47 -3.68 1.04
C GLN A 196 23.17 -4.79 0.27
N SER A 197 22.99 -6.05 0.68
CA SER A 197 23.59 -7.21 0.02
C SER A 197 22.96 -7.49 -1.34
N LEU A 198 21.63 -7.33 -1.46
CA LEU A 198 20.90 -7.45 -2.72
C LEU A 198 21.33 -6.40 -3.74
N LEU A 199 21.44 -5.13 -3.31
CA LEU A 199 21.76 -3.98 -4.17
C LEU A 199 23.25 -3.80 -4.47
N ARG A 200 24.12 -4.76 -4.12
CA ARG A 200 25.55 -4.70 -4.49
C ARG A 200 25.71 -4.80 -6.01
N SER A 201 26.58 -3.97 -6.57
CA SER A 201 27.05 -4.12 -7.96
C SER A 201 27.69 -5.50 -8.15
N HIS A 202 27.43 -6.16 -9.28
CA HIS A 202 27.96 -7.49 -9.60
C HIS A 202 27.68 -8.51 -8.49
N ASN A 203 26.42 -8.64 -8.10
CA ASN A 203 25.99 -9.56 -7.05
C ASN A 203 26.11 -11.02 -7.51
N THR A 204 27.31 -11.61 -7.38
CA THR A 204 27.62 -12.98 -7.80
C THR A 204 26.70 -14.03 -7.18
N LYS A 205 26.22 -13.79 -5.96
CA LYS A 205 25.24 -14.65 -5.30
C LYS A 205 23.90 -14.61 -6.03
N LEU A 206 23.38 -13.42 -6.36
CA LEU A 206 22.14 -13.29 -7.14
C LEU A 206 22.28 -13.94 -8.53
N ILE A 207 23.40 -13.73 -9.21
CA ILE A 207 23.69 -14.38 -10.50
C ILE A 207 23.68 -15.90 -10.39
N THR A 208 24.29 -16.46 -9.33
CA THR A 208 24.28 -17.92 -9.09
C THR A 208 22.86 -18.45 -8.87
N ILE A 209 22.00 -17.69 -8.17
CA ILE A 209 20.59 -18.05 -7.95
C ILE A 209 19.83 -18.01 -9.29
N LEU A 210 20.05 -17.00 -10.13
CA LEU A 210 19.43 -16.89 -11.46
C LEU A 210 19.87 -18.00 -12.42
N GLN A 211 21.06 -18.59 -12.24
CA GLN A 211 21.50 -19.75 -13.02
C GLN A 211 20.75 -21.04 -12.67
N ASN A 212 20.12 -21.13 -11.50
CA ASN A 212 19.42 -22.33 -11.06
C ASN A 212 18.03 -22.42 -11.71
N THR A 213 17.89 -23.30 -12.69
CA THR A 213 16.64 -23.52 -13.44
C THR A 213 15.49 -24.09 -12.61
N GLN A 214 15.74 -24.58 -11.38
CA GLN A 214 14.70 -25.10 -10.48
C GLN A 214 13.97 -24.00 -9.72
N LEU A 215 14.38 -22.73 -9.89
CA LEU A 215 13.81 -21.57 -9.22
C LEU A 215 12.87 -20.77 -10.13
N ASP A 216 12.53 -21.27 -11.32
CA ASP A 216 11.59 -20.64 -12.25
C ASP A 216 10.28 -20.21 -11.56
N LYS A 217 9.72 -21.08 -10.72
CA LYS A 217 8.48 -20.82 -9.96
C LYS A 217 8.58 -19.65 -8.98
N CYS A 218 9.72 -19.46 -8.30
CA CYS A 218 9.84 -18.34 -7.36
C CYS A 218 9.86 -16.99 -8.07
N TRP A 219 10.35 -16.96 -9.32
CA TRP A 219 10.35 -15.77 -10.14
C TRP A 219 8.98 -15.50 -10.77
N GLU A 220 8.23 -16.54 -11.15
CA GLU A 220 6.81 -16.43 -11.49
C GLU A 220 6.03 -15.82 -10.31
N ALA A 221 6.23 -16.32 -9.09
CA ALA A 221 5.63 -15.76 -7.88
C ALA A 221 5.96 -14.27 -7.71
N LEU A 222 7.22 -13.87 -7.87
CA LEU A 222 7.63 -12.47 -7.79
C LEU A 222 6.93 -11.60 -8.83
N GLY A 223 6.81 -12.08 -10.08
CA GLY A 223 6.06 -11.42 -11.14
C GLY A 223 4.58 -11.25 -10.81
N GLU A 224 3.93 -12.30 -10.33
CA GLU A 224 2.50 -12.26 -9.94
C GLU A 224 2.24 -11.33 -8.75
N ILE A 225 3.13 -11.29 -7.77
CA ILE A 225 3.04 -10.33 -6.65
C ILE A 225 2.99 -8.91 -7.20
N HIS A 226 3.87 -8.55 -8.15
CA HIS A 226 3.93 -7.20 -8.72
C HIS A 226 2.72 -6.83 -9.57
N LYS A 227 1.99 -7.81 -10.12
CA LYS A 227 0.73 -7.56 -10.84
C LYS A 227 -0.41 -7.14 -9.93
N SER A 228 -0.27 -7.29 -8.61
CA SER A 228 -1.33 -6.87 -7.69
C SER A 228 -1.59 -5.36 -7.80
N PRO A 229 -2.87 -4.93 -7.90
CA PRO A 229 -3.24 -3.51 -7.89
C PRO A 229 -2.88 -2.83 -6.56
N TYR A 230 -2.56 -3.60 -5.51
CA TYR A 230 -2.06 -3.08 -4.25
C TYR A 230 -0.88 -2.12 -4.44
N TRP A 231 0.10 -2.50 -5.28
CA TRP A 231 1.36 -1.75 -5.43
C TRP A 231 1.18 -0.39 -6.09
N ASN A 232 0.08 -0.20 -6.82
CA ASN A 232 -0.21 1.07 -7.48
C ASN A 232 -0.97 2.03 -6.58
N ARG A 233 -1.47 1.61 -5.41
CA ARG A 233 -2.33 2.46 -4.55
C ARG A 233 -1.54 3.58 -3.87
N LEU A 234 -2.03 4.80 -3.99
CA LEU A 234 -1.44 5.98 -3.34
C LEU A 234 -1.36 5.85 -1.83
N TRP A 235 -2.39 5.28 -1.20
CA TRP A 235 -2.46 5.19 0.25
C TRP A 235 -1.31 4.37 0.85
N ILE A 236 -0.81 3.34 0.16
CA ILE A 236 0.27 2.49 0.67
C ILE A 236 1.54 3.30 0.98
N VAL A 237 1.75 4.43 0.30
CA VAL A 237 2.89 5.31 0.51
C VAL A 237 2.92 5.83 1.96
N GLN A 238 1.80 6.27 2.51
CA GLN A 238 1.74 6.64 3.93
C GLN A 238 1.79 5.44 4.88
N GLU A 239 1.32 4.28 4.41
CA GLU A 239 1.17 3.07 5.22
C GLU A 239 2.51 2.35 5.46
N VAL A 240 3.39 2.32 4.46
CA VAL A 240 4.56 1.43 4.49
C VAL A 240 5.91 2.12 4.61
N LEU A 241 6.00 3.44 4.40
CA LEU A 241 7.31 4.09 4.28
C LEU A 241 8.04 4.29 5.62
N SER A 242 7.34 4.61 6.72
CA SER A 242 8.01 5.04 7.97
C SER A 242 8.00 4.04 9.11
N ASN A 243 7.49 2.83 8.89
CA ASN A 243 7.58 1.74 9.87
C ASN A 243 8.79 0.84 9.55
N SER A 244 9.63 0.46 10.51
CA SER A 244 10.79 -0.41 10.24
C SER A 244 10.43 -1.90 10.07
N GLU A 245 9.29 -2.31 10.62
CA GLU A 245 8.81 -3.68 10.70
C GLU A 245 7.65 -3.91 9.72
N THR A 246 7.94 -3.84 8.42
CA THR A 246 6.93 -4.04 7.36
C THR A 246 7.12 -5.36 6.64
N TRP A 247 6.06 -6.17 6.64
CA TRP A 247 6.08 -7.57 6.20
C TRP A 247 4.97 -7.84 5.20
N VAL A 248 5.30 -8.51 4.10
CA VAL A 248 4.39 -8.82 2.99
C VAL A 248 3.99 -10.28 3.05
N TYR A 249 2.69 -10.54 3.09
CA TYR A 249 2.17 -11.89 2.90
C TYR A 249 2.27 -12.28 1.43
N VAL A 250 3.00 -13.38 1.19
CA VAL A 250 3.15 -14.02 -0.11
C VAL A 250 2.63 -15.46 0.05
N GLY A 251 1.32 -15.58 -0.15
CA GLY A 251 0.54 -16.77 0.21
C GLY A 251 0.78 -17.18 1.66
N GLU A 252 1.48 -18.29 1.90
CA GLU A 252 1.74 -18.78 3.27
C GLU A 252 3.00 -18.21 3.92
N GLU A 253 3.86 -17.59 3.12
CA GLU A 253 5.12 -17.02 3.54
C GLU A 253 4.98 -15.55 3.92
N LEU A 254 5.88 -15.13 4.79
CA LEU A 254 6.01 -13.74 5.19
C LEU A 254 7.41 -13.24 4.82
N ILE A 255 7.46 -12.18 4.03
CA ILE A 255 8.69 -11.63 3.45
C ILE A 255 8.83 -10.16 3.85
N PRO A 256 10.00 -9.70 4.33
CA PRO A 256 10.24 -8.28 4.59
C PRO A 256 10.04 -7.40 3.34
N LEU A 257 9.30 -6.30 3.47
CA LEU A 257 9.00 -5.42 2.34
C LEU A 257 10.27 -4.83 1.71
N LEU A 258 11.19 -4.31 2.53
CA LEU A 258 12.37 -3.61 2.02
C LEU A 258 13.28 -4.56 1.19
N PRO A 259 13.66 -5.75 1.70
CA PRO A 259 14.30 -6.79 0.90
C PRO A 259 13.54 -7.23 -0.36
N LEU A 260 12.21 -7.35 -0.31
CA LEU A 260 11.40 -7.69 -1.50
C LEU A 260 11.53 -6.62 -2.60
N LEU A 261 11.41 -5.35 -2.23
CA LEU A 261 11.60 -4.22 -3.14
C LEU A 261 13.04 -4.17 -3.68
N ALA A 262 14.03 -4.42 -2.82
CA ALA A 262 15.45 -4.44 -3.19
C ALA A 262 15.81 -5.57 -4.16
N LEU A 263 15.26 -6.77 -3.97
CA LEU A 263 15.42 -7.89 -4.89
C LEU A 263 14.85 -7.52 -6.27
N SER A 264 13.66 -6.94 -6.28
CA SER A 264 13.01 -6.49 -7.52
C SER A 264 13.86 -5.48 -8.26
N LEU A 265 14.44 -4.51 -7.55
CA LEU A 265 15.34 -3.52 -8.13
C LEU A 265 16.64 -4.17 -8.64
N ALA A 266 17.25 -5.05 -7.86
CA ALA A 266 18.49 -5.72 -8.23
C ALA A 266 18.34 -6.51 -9.54
N LEU A 267 17.19 -7.14 -9.77
CA LEU A 267 16.88 -7.83 -11.02
C LEU A 267 16.80 -6.86 -12.22
N GLN A 268 16.34 -5.62 -12.03
CA GLN A 268 16.25 -4.61 -13.10
C GLN A 268 17.62 -4.11 -13.56
N TYR A 269 18.63 -4.19 -12.69
CA TYR A 269 19.98 -3.68 -12.94
C TYR A 269 21.02 -4.79 -13.18
N VAL A 270 20.58 -6.03 -13.42
CA VAL A 270 21.50 -7.09 -13.91
C VAL A 270 22.05 -6.65 -15.26
N ASP A 271 23.38 -6.66 -15.41
CA ASP A 271 24.03 -6.16 -16.62
C ASP A 271 23.71 -7.04 -17.83
N ASN A 272 23.54 -6.43 -19.01
CA ASN A 272 23.21 -7.17 -20.23
C ASN A 272 24.22 -8.29 -20.54
N SER A 273 25.51 -8.06 -20.27
CA SER A 273 26.55 -9.09 -20.43
C SER A 273 26.40 -10.25 -19.45
N GLU A 274 25.88 -10.00 -18.25
CA GLU A 274 25.57 -11.05 -17.28
C GLU A 274 24.33 -11.83 -17.75
N ILE A 275 23.30 -11.14 -18.28
CA ILE A 275 22.07 -11.76 -18.82
C ILE A 275 22.39 -12.76 -19.94
N GLU A 276 23.33 -12.45 -20.84
CA GLU A 276 23.76 -13.37 -21.92
C GLU A 276 24.30 -14.71 -21.39
N THR A 277 24.80 -14.75 -20.15
CA THR A 277 25.31 -15.97 -19.51
C THR A 277 24.25 -16.75 -18.74
N LEU A 278 23.04 -16.19 -18.59
CA LEU A 278 21.96 -16.78 -17.82
C LEU A 278 21.07 -17.69 -18.68
N PRO A 279 20.35 -18.64 -18.07
CA PRO A 279 19.41 -19.48 -18.79
C PRO A 279 18.30 -18.65 -19.48
N PRO A 280 17.75 -19.06 -20.65
CA PRO A 280 16.81 -18.25 -21.43
C PRO A 280 15.57 -17.74 -20.69
N TYR A 281 15.12 -18.45 -19.64
CA TYR A 281 13.96 -18.03 -18.85
C TYR A 281 14.21 -16.75 -18.04
N THR A 282 15.47 -16.41 -17.71
CA THR A 282 15.79 -15.25 -16.88
C THR A 282 15.49 -13.94 -17.57
N THR A 283 15.54 -13.87 -18.90
CA THR A 283 15.11 -12.68 -19.65
C THR A 283 13.65 -12.37 -19.37
N TYR A 284 12.77 -13.37 -19.41
CA TYR A 284 11.35 -13.21 -19.06
C TYR A 284 11.18 -12.77 -17.60
N VAL A 285 11.94 -13.34 -16.67
CA VAL A 285 11.93 -12.93 -15.25
C VAL A 285 12.30 -11.46 -15.10
N ILE A 286 13.43 -11.05 -15.67
CA ILE A 286 13.91 -9.66 -15.58
C ILE A 286 12.89 -8.72 -16.22
N GLU A 287 12.32 -9.07 -17.38
CA GLU A 287 11.32 -8.27 -18.08
C GLU A 287 10.00 -8.16 -17.29
N SER A 288 9.51 -9.25 -16.70
CA SER A 288 8.29 -9.25 -15.89
C SER A 288 8.40 -8.43 -14.61
N VAL A 289 9.63 -8.29 -14.07
CA VAL A 289 9.92 -7.48 -12.88
C VAL A 289 10.38 -6.06 -13.25
N ARG A 290 10.61 -5.75 -14.55
CA ARG A 290 11.13 -4.47 -15.06
C ARG A 290 10.19 -3.27 -14.93
N ILE A 291 9.03 -3.43 -14.28
CA ILE A 291 8.03 -2.37 -14.21
C ILE A 291 8.48 -1.31 -13.16
N PRO A 292 8.63 -0.03 -13.56
CA PRO A 292 9.13 1.03 -12.67
C PRO A 292 8.20 1.44 -11.52
N ALA A 293 7.03 0.79 -11.36
CA ALA A 293 5.97 1.25 -10.46
C ALA A 293 6.43 1.34 -9.00
N ASN A 294 7.33 0.44 -8.57
CA ASN A 294 7.74 0.31 -7.18
C ASN A 294 9.03 1.05 -6.82
N LEU A 295 9.77 1.62 -7.80
CA LEU A 295 11.01 2.35 -7.52
C LEU A 295 10.80 3.51 -6.53
N PRO A 296 9.74 4.34 -6.67
CA PRO A 296 9.46 5.38 -5.69
C PRO A 296 9.22 4.85 -4.27
N LEU A 297 8.65 3.63 -4.11
CA LEU A 297 8.47 3.03 -2.79
C LEU A 297 9.79 2.62 -2.18
N LEU A 298 10.72 2.06 -2.95
CA LEU A 298 12.03 1.67 -2.44
C LEU A 298 12.84 2.91 -2.04
N ASP A 299 12.92 3.92 -2.91
CA ASP A 299 13.61 5.17 -2.62
C ASP A 299 13.02 5.87 -1.39
N GLY A 300 11.69 5.95 -1.34
CA GLY A 300 10.97 6.45 -0.17
C GLY A 300 11.29 5.63 1.08
N LYS A 301 11.26 4.30 1.00
CA LYS A 301 11.46 3.42 2.17
C LYS A 301 12.87 3.56 2.71
N LEU A 302 13.87 3.61 1.84
CA LEU A 302 15.26 3.86 2.22
C LEU A 302 15.41 5.24 2.86
N HIS A 303 14.80 6.28 2.27
CA HIS A 303 14.81 7.63 2.79
C HIS A 303 14.20 7.73 4.19
N PHE A 304 12.96 7.23 4.38
CA PHE A 304 12.25 7.31 5.65
C PHE A 304 12.79 6.33 6.72
N SER A 305 13.62 5.36 6.33
CA SER A 305 14.33 4.48 7.27
C SER A 305 15.70 5.04 7.70
N ASP A 306 16.25 6.04 6.99
CA ASP A 306 17.52 6.66 7.34
C ASP A 306 17.29 7.81 8.34
N PRO A 307 17.74 7.70 9.61
CA PRO A 307 17.60 8.76 10.60
C PRO A 307 18.39 10.03 10.25
N LYS A 308 19.30 9.97 9.27
CA LYS A 308 20.10 11.10 8.79
C LYS A 308 19.51 11.75 7.54
N ALA A 309 18.47 11.15 6.94
CA ALA A 309 17.84 11.72 5.75
C ALA A 309 17.19 13.07 6.09
N LYS A 310 17.37 14.04 5.19
CA LYS A 310 16.68 15.33 5.30
C LYS A 310 15.19 15.12 5.00
N PRO A 311 14.25 15.66 5.81
CA PRO A 311 12.83 15.53 5.53
C PRO A 311 12.46 15.97 4.10
N MET A 312 11.64 15.18 3.40
CA MET A 312 11.14 15.55 2.08
C MET A 312 10.15 16.72 2.16
N GLU A 313 10.26 17.65 1.21
CA GLU A 313 9.27 18.71 1.04
C GLU A 313 7.98 18.16 0.44
N LEU A 314 6.84 18.84 0.70
CA LEU A 314 5.55 18.39 0.22
C LEU A 314 5.50 18.30 -1.31
N LEU A 315 6.10 19.24 -2.03
CA LEU A 315 6.17 19.21 -3.49
C LEU A 315 6.92 17.98 -4.00
N ASP A 316 8.06 17.64 -3.40
CA ASP A 316 8.85 16.45 -3.76
C ASP A 316 8.04 15.16 -3.56
N ILE A 317 7.34 15.05 -2.43
CA ILE A 317 6.48 13.89 -2.15
C ILE A 317 5.37 13.79 -3.20
N LEU A 318 4.66 14.89 -3.46
CA LEU A 318 3.59 14.93 -4.45
C LEU A 318 4.10 14.53 -5.85
N GLN A 319 5.27 15.02 -6.26
CA GLN A 319 5.86 14.70 -7.57
C GLN A 319 6.36 13.26 -7.66
N THR A 320 6.99 12.76 -6.59
CA THR A 320 7.55 11.39 -6.52
C THR A 320 6.46 10.34 -6.64
N PHE A 321 5.34 10.54 -5.93
CA PHE A 321 4.26 9.55 -5.85
C PHE A 321 3.05 9.88 -6.74
N ARG A 322 3.14 10.88 -7.64
CA ARG A 322 2.01 11.32 -8.48
C ARG A 322 1.37 10.22 -9.33
N LYS A 323 2.15 9.20 -9.71
CA LYS A 323 1.70 8.08 -10.56
C LYS A 323 0.89 7.03 -9.79
N PHE A 324 0.95 7.02 -8.46
CA PHE A 324 0.17 6.09 -7.66
C PHE A 324 -1.32 6.44 -7.71
N GLU A 325 -2.16 5.44 -7.88
CA GLU A 325 -3.59 5.53 -8.13
C GLU A 325 -4.40 5.76 -6.86
N CYS A 326 -5.42 6.61 -6.98
CA CYS A 326 -6.43 6.81 -5.94
C CYS A 326 -7.79 7.02 -6.61
N ARG A 327 -8.85 6.57 -5.94
CA ARG A 327 -10.22 6.71 -6.46
C ARG A 327 -10.74 8.13 -6.28
N ASP A 328 -10.47 8.72 -5.12
CA ASP A 328 -10.81 10.11 -4.83
C ASP A 328 -9.63 11.01 -5.23
N PRO A 329 -9.80 11.98 -6.14
CA PRO A 329 -8.72 12.89 -6.53
C PRO A 329 -8.14 13.68 -5.35
N ARG A 330 -8.89 13.92 -4.28
CA ARG A 330 -8.43 14.64 -3.07
C ARG A 330 -7.32 13.87 -2.36
N ASP A 331 -7.32 12.54 -2.47
CA ASP A 331 -6.32 11.69 -1.86
C ASP A 331 -4.93 11.92 -2.45
N LYS A 332 -4.81 12.43 -3.69
CA LYS A 332 -3.52 12.87 -4.26
C LYS A 332 -2.76 13.83 -3.34
N VAL A 333 -3.48 14.56 -2.52
CA VAL A 333 -2.93 15.40 -1.47
C VAL A 333 -3.03 14.69 -0.12
N TYR A 334 -4.23 14.32 0.32
CA TYR A 334 -4.48 13.84 1.68
C TYR A 334 -3.76 12.52 1.99
N GLY A 335 -3.68 11.62 1.01
CA GLY A 335 -2.94 10.36 1.07
C GLY A 335 -1.43 10.51 1.08
N LEU A 336 -0.89 11.74 0.92
CA LEU A 336 0.56 12.03 1.02
C LEU A 336 0.93 13.07 2.09
N ALA A 337 -0.04 13.85 2.56
CA ALA A 337 0.15 14.96 3.51
C ALA A 337 0.87 14.57 4.80
N GLY A 338 0.62 13.36 5.31
CA GLY A 338 1.20 12.89 6.57
C GLY A 338 2.72 12.74 6.54
N LEU A 339 3.31 12.52 5.35
CA LEU A 339 4.74 12.26 5.16
C LEU A 339 5.61 13.53 5.27
N SER A 340 5.02 14.71 5.14
CA SER A 340 5.77 15.97 5.17
C SER A 340 5.71 16.62 6.55
N ASN A 341 6.84 16.59 7.28
CA ASN A 341 6.93 17.15 8.64
C ASN A 341 6.58 18.63 8.71
N SER A 342 6.96 19.44 7.71
CA SER A 342 6.77 20.90 7.72
C SER A 342 5.31 21.34 7.53
N TYR A 343 4.44 20.45 7.05
CA TYR A 343 3.08 20.80 6.61
C TYR A 343 1.99 20.03 7.35
N ARG A 344 2.37 19.02 8.13
CA ARG A 344 1.45 18.14 8.85
C ARG A 344 0.43 18.88 9.73
N GLN A 345 0.80 20.05 10.27
CA GLN A 345 -0.09 20.86 11.11
C GLN A 345 -0.78 22.01 10.35
N LYS A 346 -0.35 22.31 9.12
CA LYS A 346 -0.88 23.42 8.32
C LYS A 346 -1.94 22.96 7.32
N LEU A 347 -1.85 21.72 6.82
CA LEU A 347 -2.84 21.18 5.93
C LEU A 347 -3.97 20.51 6.71
N ILE A 348 -5.16 21.13 6.67
CA ILE A 348 -6.37 20.59 7.29
C ILE A 348 -7.03 19.60 6.31
N ILE A 349 -7.22 18.36 6.76
CA ILE A 349 -7.95 17.33 6.02
C ILE A 349 -9.45 17.61 6.14
N ASP A 350 -10.08 17.89 5.01
CA ASP A 350 -11.50 18.23 4.96
C ASP A 350 -12.15 17.71 3.67
N TYR A 351 -12.77 16.54 3.77
CA TYR A 351 -13.49 15.92 2.65
C TYR A 351 -14.80 16.64 2.26
N SER A 352 -15.17 17.73 2.94
CA SER A 352 -16.27 18.59 2.49
C SER A 352 -15.86 19.57 1.39
N LYS A 353 -14.55 19.88 1.28
CA LYS A 353 -14.01 20.76 0.23
C LYS A 353 -14.03 20.09 -1.14
N SER A 354 -14.18 20.91 -2.17
CA SER A 354 -13.99 20.48 -3.56
C SER A 354 -12.51 20.22 -3.86
N VAL A 355 -12.24 19.44 -4.91
CA VAL A 355 -10.88 19.17 -5.38
C VAL A 355 -10.12 20.46 -5.71
N SER A 356 -10.80 21.43 -6.35
CA SER A 356 -10.17 22.70 -6.75
C SER A 356 -9.74 23.54 -5.55
N GLU A 357 -10.58 23.59 -4.49
CA GLU A 357 -10.24 24.31 -3.26
C GLU A 357 -9.01 23.71 -2.59
N ILE A 358 -8.98 22.38 -2.45
CA ILE A 358 -7.84 21.67 -1.84
C ILE A 358 -6.56 21.94 -2.61
N TYR A 359 -6.60 21.87 -3.94
CA TYR A 359 -5.40 22.06 -4.77
C TYR A 359 -4.90 23.52 -4.69
N LYS A 360 -5.81 24.50 -4.64
CA LYS A 360 -5.45 25.92 -4.43
C LYS A 360 -4.83 26.14 -3.06
N ASP A 361 -5.42 25.57 -2.02
CA ASP A 361 -4.93 25.67 -0.65
C ASP A 361 -3.52 25.08 -0.53
N VAL A 362 -3.27 23.91 -1.14
CA VAL A 362 -1.96 23.26 -1.15
C VAL A 362 -0.93 24.03 -1.96
N ALA A 363 -1.31 24.56 -3.14
CA ALA A 363 -0.41 25.37 -3.94
C ALA A 363 0.01 26.64 -3.22
N ARG A 364 -0.95 27.35 -2.62
CA ARG A 364 -0.69 28.52 -1.77
C ARG A 364 0.24 28.14 -0.62
N LEU A 365 -0.07 27.07 0.10
CA LEU A 365 0.73 26.60 1.24
C LEU A 365 2.18 26.29 0.87
N ILE A 366 2.42 25.66 -0.29
CA ILE A 366 3.77 25.36 -0.80
C ILE A 366 4.50 26.66 -1.14
N ILE A 367 3.86 27.59 -1.85
CA ILE A 367 4.45 28.88 -2.24
C ILE A 367 4.84 29.68 -0.99
N GLU A 368 3.91 29.83 -0.04
CA GLU A 368 4.10 30.60 1.19
C GLU A 368 5.15 29.99 2.14
N THR A 369 5.38 28.67 2.06
CA THR A 369 6.35 28.00 2.95
C THR A 369 7.73 27.87 2.32
N THR A 370 7.83 27.80 0.99
CA THR A 370 9.11 27.64 0.28
C THR A 370 9.65 28.94 -0.29
N ASP A 371 8.83 29.98 -0.43
CA ASP A 371 9.09 31.19 -1.22
C ASP A 371 9.45 30.87 -2.69
N ARG A 372 8.95 29.75 -3.22
CA ARG A 372 9.21 29.29 -4.59
C ARG A 372 7.92 29.08 -5.37
N LEU A 373 7.99 29.39 -6.67
CA LEU A 373 6.89 29.21 -7.63
C LEU A 373 7.02 27.92 -8.45
N GLU A 374 7.91 26.99 -8.06
CA GLU A 374 8.17 25.74 -8.79
C GLU A 374 6.90 24.90 -9.00
N ILE A 375 5.96 24.93 -8.06
CA ILE A 375 4.67 24.23 -8.19
C ILE A 375 3.83 24.71 -9.38
N ILE A 376 3.98 25.98 -9.78
CA ILE A 376 3.28 26.56 -10.93
C ILE A 376 3.93 26.10 -12.24
N CYS A 377 5.24 25.81 -12.21
CA CYS A 377 6.02 25.37 -13.35
C CYS A 377 6.02 23.85 -13.55
N ALA A 378 5.31 23.10 -12.70
CA ALA A 378 5.23 21.64 -12.76
C ALA A 378 4.35 21.18 -13.94
N ASP A 379 4.86 21.34 -15.17
CA ASP A 379 4.20 20.89 -16.39
C ASP A 379 4.59 19.44 -16.74
N GLU A 380 3.62 18.65 -17.20
CA GLU A 380 3.90 17.37 -17.82
C GLU A 380 4.27 17.60 -19.28
N LYS A 381 5.52 17.29 -19.65
CA LYS A 381 5.83 17.01 -21.06
C LYS A 381 5.13 15.71 -21.48
N THR A 382 3.83 15.75 -21.75
CA THR A 382 3.14 14.68 -22.48
C THR A 382 3.66 14.67 -23.92
N LYS A 383 4.55 13.73 -24.24
CA LYS A 383 4.88 13.41 -25.64
C LYS A 383 3.64 12.79 -26.29
N CYS A 384 2.82 13.58 -26.99
CA CYS A 384 1.88 13.03 -27.97
C CYS A 384 2.68 12.30 -29.05
N HIS A 385 2.54 10.98 -29.14
CA HIS A 385 2.96 10.21 -30.32
C HIS A 385 1.83 10.26 -31.34
N CYS A 386 1.61 11.44 -31.90
CA CYS A 386 0.79 11.62 -33.08
C CYS A 386 1.75 11.67 -34.28
N ALA A 387 1.80 10.58 -35.04
CA ALA A 387 2.46 10.57 -36.34
C ALA A 387 1.69 11.51 -37.28
N SER A 388 2.41 12.31 -38.06
CA SER A 388 1.95 13.35 -38.99
C SER A 388 1.55 14.68 -38.36
N GLY A 389 2.33 15.71 -38.72
CA GLY A 389 2.07 17.09 -38.37
C GLY A 389 0.88 17.64 -39.13
N SER A 390 -0.07 18.20 -38.38
CA SER A 390 -0.94 19.29 -38.84
C SER A 390 -1.61 19.91 -37.61
N HIS A 391 -1.11 21.05 -37.19
CA HIS A 391 -1.84 21.93 -36.28
C HIS A 391 -3.08 22.45 -37.01
N GLN A 392 -4.26 22.15 -36.47
CA GLN A 392 -5.43 23.00 -36.63
C GLN A 392 -6.14 23.14 -35.28
N ASP A 393 -6.16 24.37 -34.79
CA ASP A 393 -7.04 24.84 -33.74
C ASP A 393 -8.48 24.52 -34.10
N LEU A 394 -9.14 23.68 -33.28
CA LEU A 394 -10.58 23.52 -33.30
C LEU A 394 -11.09 23.50 -31.86
N SER A 395 -11.29 24.70 -31.34
CA SER A 395 -12.35 24.98 -30.38
C SER A 395 -13.70 24.70 -31.04
N SER A 396 -14.24 23.48 -30.88
CA SER A 396 -15.68 23.20 -30.87
C SER A 396 -15.96 21.70 -30.74
N TYR A 397 -17.02 21.39 -30.00
CA TYR A 397 -17.66 20.08 -29.79
C TYR A 397 -17.17 19.20 -28.63
N GLN A 398 -17.97 19.25 -27.55
CA GLN A 398 -18.06 18.27 -26.47
C GLN A 398 -18.67 16.94 -26.97
N HIS A 399 -18.15 15.79 -26.51
CA HIS A 399 -18.83 14.72 -25.76
C HIS A 399 -18.07 13.40 -25.86
N GLY A 400 -17.84 12.73 -24.73
CA GLY A 400 -17.39 11.33 -24.68
C GLY A 400 -16.31 11.08 -23.63
N TYR A 401 -16.73 10.51 -22.49
CA TYR A 401 -15.91 10.14 -21.34
C TYR A 401 -14.59 9.43 -21.71
N ARG A 402 -13.45 10.07 -21.39
CA ARG A 402 -12.15 9.43 -21.19
C ARG A 402 -11.46 10.07 -19.99
N THR A 403 -10.99 9.21 -19.09
CA THR A 403 -10.22 9.53 -17.88
C THR A 403 -9.00 10.38 -18.23
N GLY A 404 -9.07 11.67 -17.88
CA GLY A 404 -7.99 12.64 -18.09
C GLY A 404 -7.62 13.31 -16.78
N LEU A 405 -6.47 12.93 -16.22
CA LEU A 405 -5.70 13.80 -15.33
C LEU A 405 -4.79 14.63 -16.23
N VAL A 406 -5.34 15.74 -16.75
CA VAL A 406 -4.56 16.77 -17.43
C VAL A 406 -4.19 17.79 -16.36
N PHE A 407 -2.96 17.71 -15.84
CA PHE A 407 -2.39 18.79 -15.01
C PHE A 407 -1.96 20.03 -15.83
N GLY A 408 -2.21 20.05 -17.15
CA GLY A 408 -1.68 21.07 -18.07
C GLY A 408 -2.67 22.07 -18.69
N ARG A 409 -3.79 22.45 -18.04
CA ARG A 409 -4.68 23.50 -18.60
C ARG A 409 -5.31 24.53 -17.65
N VAL A 410 -4.94 24.61 -16.36
CA VAL A 410 -5.59 25.58 -15.42
C VAL A 410 -4.58 26.39 -14.59
N LEU A 411 -3.62 27.03 -15.26
CA LEU A 411 -2.85 28.13 -14.64
C LEU A 411 -2.67 29.32 -15.60
N VAL A 412 -3.56 29.44 -16.60
CA VAL A 412 -3.57 30.55 -17.58
C VAL A 412 -4.63 31.61 -17.25
N PHE A 413 -5.35 31.53 -16.11
CA PHE A 413 -6.42 32.51 -15.81
C PHE A 413 -6.40 33.18 -14.44
N VAL A 414 -5.31 33.16 -13.67
CA VAL A 414 -5.31 33.85 -12.34
C VAL A 414 -4.18 34.86 -12.16
N LEU A 415 -3.42 35.16 -13.21
CA LEU A 415 -2.50 36.30 -13.24
C LEU A 415 -2.74 37.13 -14.51
N ASP A 416 -3.98 37.62 -14.67
CA ASP A 416 -4.28 38.96 -15.20
C ASP A 416 -5.80 39.20 -15.23
N SER A 417 -6.22 40.24 -14.51
CA SER A 417 -7.56 40.85 -14.37
C SER A 417 -8.51 40.27 -13.32
#